data_AF-A0A158DQ94-F1
#
_entry.id   AF-A0A158DQ94-F1
#
_cell.length_a   1.000
_cell.length_b   1.000
_cell.length_c   1.000
_cell.angle_alpha   90.00
_cell.angle_beta   90.00
_cell.angle_gamma   90.00
#
_symmetry.space_group_name_H-M   'P 1'
#
loop_
_entity.id
_entity.type
_entity.pdbx_description
1 polymer ?
#
loop_
_entity_poly.entity_id
_entity_poly.type
_entity_poly.pdbx_seq_one_letter_code
_entity_poly.pdbx_strand_id
1 'polypeptide(L)'
;MENPSEFDSLSSAAAGAYRQNAFYYRMESMFDLEPADAYPLPFAVPFHAHEYVHFLHNASTTAGQAYLVANLILLRALAAGANDCGHFLGGEALEAEQLDWLRLAGAVMRTQLGATSAREMQNCTDIRTWECGAPELVEGGLVDTIHATFTAREASGEQKSECFAIGLSFITEGVAYEIDREMRRLGGQPVDSLDAATKAFPYLAYRVLVRSWSGRDLSAKDYIAIGVSALHCNVAGFGLSEICRFLKASTASVDQVLNHVRPQWNQASTKVLDDIRTQRTDLSQGDVIWTAMGEYMKLAEAGAQLRRSRWAPELDFLSGTMTTDGFKRAVSTMLDCLVIQSKPEGRFDMYWHGPNVVARTDQTIQCLGALQSALHFSQLHLGQDGSAYATDTLPATACPFSGGCGVEASEGFPSDCKSFPWRRASGLDAGKKVCWYAAGVKALRSSSRR
;
A
#
# COMPACT_ATOMS: atom_id res chain seq x y z
N MET A 1 -23.63 -7.46 -0.08
CA MET A 1 -22.45 -8.21 -0.52
C MET A 1 -21.32 -7.20 -0.53
N GLU A 2 -20.63 -7.05 0.60
CA GLU A 2 -19.50 -6.11 0.72
C GLU A 2 -18.28 -6.83 0.18
N ASN A 3 -17.82 -6.43 -1.00
CA ASN A 3 -16.50 -6.80 -1.48
C ASN A 3 -15.55 -5.72 -0.94
N PRO A 4 -14.65 -6.02 0.02
CA PRO A 4 -13.55 -5.10 0.27
C PRO A 4 -12.81 -4.91 -1.05
N SER A 5 -12.55 -3.66 -1.42
CA SER A 5 -11.79 -3.40 -2.65
C SER A 5 -10.40 -4.01 -2.47
N GLU A 6 -9.89 -4.78 -3.43
CA GLU A 6 -8.57 -5.45 -3.34
C GLU A 6 -7.39 -4.46 -3.14
N PHE A 7 -7.66 -3.16 -3.28
CA PHE A 7 -6.74 -2.06 -3.01
C PHE A 7 -6.59 -1.75 -1.51
N ASP A 8 -7.54 -2.21 -0.69
CA ASP A 8 -7.46 -2.14 0.75
C ASP A 8 -6.83 -3.48 1.22
N SER A 9 -5.55 -3.46 1.60
CA SER A 9 -4.96 -4.62 2.26
C SER A 9 -5.54 -4.70 3.67
N LEU A 10 -6.57 -5.53 3.84
CA LEU A 10 -7.10 -5.83 5.16
C LEU A 10 -6.08 -6.67 5.94
N SER A 11 -5.39 -6.01 6.88
CA SER A 11 -4.48 -6.63 7.85
C SER A 11 -5.20 -7.66 8.75
N SER A 12 -4.46 -8.59 9.35
CA SER A 12 -4.90 -9.93 9.81
C SER A 12 -6.06 -10.01 10.82
N ALA A 13 -6.60 -8.92 11.35
CA ALA A 13 -7.86 -8.95 12.10
C ALA A 13 -8.45 -7.53 12.31
N ALA A 14 -8.94 -6.86 11.27
CA ALA A 14 -9.77 -5.64 11.42
C ALA A 14 -9.18 -4.54 12.34
N ALA A 15 -7.84 -4.42 12.38
CA ALA A 15 -7.11 -3.57 13.32
C ALA A 15 -6.66 -2.24 12.71
N GLY A 16 -6.33 -2.29 11.42
CA GLY A 16 -5.91 -1.17 10.62
C GLY A 16 -6.13 -1.46 9.14
N ALA A 17 -6.14 -0.40 8.35
CA ALA A 17 -6.24 -0.48 6.90
C ALA A 17 -5.25 0.51 6.29
N TYR A 18 -4.34 -0.02 5.49
CA TYR A 18 -3.54 0.75 4.54
C TYR A 18 -4.09 0.53 3.14
N ARG A 19 -4.17 1.63 2.38
CA ARG A 19 -4.52 1.59 0.97
C ARG A 19 -3.31 2.02 0.15
N GLN A 20 -2.90 1.19 -0.81
CA GLN A 20 -1.69 1.45 -1.58
C GLN A 20 -1.79 2.79 -2.32
N ASN A 21 -0.73 3.59 -2.18
CA ASN A 21 -0.63 4.94 -2.73
C ASN A 21 -1.70 5.93 -2.25
N ALA A 22 -2.39 5.63 -1.16
CA ALA A 22 -3.24 6.60 -0.48
C ALA A 22 -2.46 7.41 0.58
N PHE A 23 -1.26 6.96 0.96
CA PHE A 23 -0.31 7.64 1.87
C PHE A 23 -0.89 8.04 3.22
N TYR A 24 -1.93 7.34 3.63
CA TYR A 24 -2.41 7.29 4.98
C TYR A 24 -2.59 5.84 5.37
N TYR A 25 -2.57 5.58 6.67
CA TYR A 25 -3.15 4.37 7.22
C TYR A 25 -4.17 4.73 8.29
N ARG A 26 -5.16 3.86 8.43
CA ARG A 26 -6.21 3.98 9.42
C ARG A 26 -6.02 2.94 10.50
N MET A 27 -6.25 3.32 11.74
CA MET A 27 -6.18 2.43 12.91
C MET A 27 -7.50 2.42 13.66
N GLU A 28 -7.93 1.25 14.12
CA GLU A 28 -9.10 1.10 14.97
C GLU A 28 -8.84 1.58 16.40
N SER A 29 -9.91 1.89 17.13
CA SER A 29 -9.83 2.57 18.42
C SER A 29 -9.13 1.75 19.51
N MET A 30 -9.13 0.43 19.37
CA MET A 30 -8.45 -0.46 20.31
C MET A 30 -6.92 -0.43 20.17
N PHE A 31 -6.39 0.06 19.05
CA PHE A 31 -4.96 0.16 18.77
C PHE A 31 -4.41 1.58 18.94
N ASP A 32 -5.18 2.45 19.59
CA ASP A 32 -4.78 3.83 19.89
C ASP A 32 -3.45 3.86 20.66
N LEU A 33 -2.49 4.65 20.15
CA LEU A 33 -1.21 4.90 20.81
C LEU A 33 -1.33 5.83 22.01
N GLU A 34 -2.42 6.59 22.12
CA GLU A 34 -2.69 7.56 23.19
C GLU A 34 -4.15 7.45 23.67
N PRO A 35 -4.57 6.31 24.25
CA PRO A 35 -5.92 6.16 24.77
C PRO A 35 -6.12 7.05 26.01
N ALA A 36 -7.31 7.66 26.12
CA ALA A 36 -7.57 8.70 27.13
C ALA A 36 -7.48 8.20 28.58
N ASP A 37 -7.97 6.99 28.85
CA ASP A 37 -8.14 6.45 30.21
C ASP A 37 -7.36 5.14 30.46
N ALA A 38 -6.44 4.78 29.56
CA ALA A 38 -5.74 3.50 29.62
C ALA A 38 -4.29 3.63 29.13
N TYR A 39 -3.52 2.56 29.32
CA TYR A 39 -2.27 2.38 28.59
C TYR A 39 -2.57 1.76 27.22
N PRO A 40 -1.77 2.07 26.17
CA PRO A 40 -1.88 1.40 24.89
C PRO A 40 -1.79 -0.11 25.05
N LEU A 41 -2.58 -0.86 24.26
CA LEU A 41 -2.46 -2.31 24.24
C LEU A 41 -1.03 -2.72 23.84
N PRO A 42 -0.49 -3.83 24.35
CA PRO A 42 0.87 -4.29 24.00
C PRO A 42 1.11 -4.45 22.49
N PHE A 43 0.03 -4.67 21.72
CA PHE A 43 0.06 -4.86 20.27
C PHE A 43 -0.12 -3.57 19.47
N ALA A 44 -0.50 -2.45 20.10
CA ALA A 44 -0.77 -1.19 19.41
C ALA A 44 0.45 -0.70 18.61
N VAL A 45 1.62 -0.64 19.26
CA VAL A 45 2.86 -0.21 18.59
C VAL A 45 3.29 -1.15 17.45
N PRO A 46 3.31 -2.49 17.62
CA PRO A 46 3.53 -3.42 16.50
C PRO A 46 2.58 -3.23 15.31
N PHE A 47 1.28 -3.02 15.56
CA PHE A 47 0.31 -2.78 14.46
C PHE A 47 0.52 -1.43 13.78
N HIS A 48 0.82 -0.36 14.52
CA HIS A 48 1.20 0.92 13.89
C HIS A 48 2.47 0.80 13.05
N ALA A 49 3.46 0.03 13.50
CA ALA A 49 4.66 -0.23 12.73
C ALA A 49 4.34 -1.03 11.45
N HIS A 50 3.48 -2.05 11.54
CA HIS A 50 3.00 -2.81 10.40
C HIS A 50 2.38 -1.92 9.31
N GLU A 51 1.41 -1.08 9.67
CA GLU A 51 0.75 -0.19 8.70
C GLU A 51 1.68 0.91 8.17
N TYR A 52 2.56 1.44 9.02
CA TYR A 52 3.57 2.41 8.60
C TYR A 52 4.58 1.80 7.63
N VAL A 53 4.94 0.51 7.77
CA VAL A 53 5.81 -0.21 6.84
C VAL A 53 5.16 -0.34 5.47
N HIS A 54 3.87 -0.63 5.39
CA HIS A 54 3.13 -0.62 4.13
C HIS A 54 3.24 0.73 3.43
N PHE A 55 2.98 1.81 4.16
CA PHE A 55 3.18 3.17 3.65
C PHE A 55 4.63 3.41 3.18
N LEU A 56 5.60 3.05 4.02
CA LEU A 56 7.01 3.34 3.78
C LEU A 56 7.50 2.61 2.53
N HIS A 57 7.12 1.35 2.34
CA HIS A 57 7.44 0.60 1.13
C HIS A 57 6.87 1.26 -0.12
N ASN A 58 5.59 1.66 -0.11
CA ASN A 58 4.97 2.33 -1.26
C ASN A 58 5.64 3.67 -1.58
N ALA A 59 6.02 4.45 -0.56
CA ALA A 59 6.60 5.78 -0.76
C ALA A 59 8.10 5.77 -1.11
N SER A 60 8.86 4.75 -0.68
CA SER A 60 10.33 4.78 -0.72
C SER A 60 11.00 3.68 -1.55
N THR A 61 10.29 2.62 -1.92
CA THR A 61 10.87 1.52 -2.71
C THR A 61 10.59 1.72 -4.20
N THR A 62 11.44 1.14 -5.06
CA THR A 62 11.27 1.25 -6.52
C THR A 62 9.94 0.64 -6.97
N ALA A 63 9.57 -0.54 -6.46
CA ALA A 63 8.30 -1.19 -6.78
C ALA A 63 7.10 -0.33 -6.35
N GLY A 64 7.14 0.23 -5.14
CA GLY A 64 6.11 1.13 -4.62
C GLY A 64 5.94 2.38 -5.48
N GLN A 65 7.05 3.03 -5.83
CA GLN A 65 7.03 4.23 -6.67
C GLN A 65 6.61 3.93 -8.12
N ALA A 66 6.97 2.76 -8.67
CA ALA A 66 6.49 2.34 -9.99
C ALA A 66 4.98 2.08 -9.99
N TYR A 67 4.46 1.50 -8.90
CA TYR A 67 3.04 1.33 -8.69
C TYR A 67 2.32 2.69 -8.57
N LEU A 68 2.95 3.70 -7.95
CA LEU A 68 2.45 5.08 -7.96
C LEU A 68 2.36 5.66 -9.37
N VAL A 69 3.38 5.46 -10.21
CA VAL A 69 3.35 5.90 -11.62
C VAL A 69 2.14 5.30 -12.34
N ALA A 70 1.90 4.00 -12.17
CA ALA A 70 0.75 3.33 -12.79
C ALA A 70 -0.60 3.92 -12.30
N ASN A 71 -0.70 4.24 -11.01
CA ASN A 71 -1.88 4.92 -10.45
C ASN A 71 -2.09 6.34 -11.01
N LEU A 72 -1.00 7.08 -11.25
CA LEU A 72 -1.07 8.43 -11.86
C LEU A 72 -1.49 8.35 -13.34
N ILE A 73 -1.04 7.33 -14.08
CA ILE A 73 -1.48 7.06 -15.46
C ILE A 73 -2.98 6.71 -15.46
N LEU A 74 -3.42 5.83 -14.55
CA LEU A 74 -4.83 5.50 -14.37
C LEU A 74 -5.69 6.75 -14.13
N LEU A 75 -5.22 7.64 -13.25
CA LEU A 75 -5.91 8.89 -12.93
C LEU A 75 -6.13 9.75 -14.18
N ARG A 76 -5.14 9.81 -15.08
CA ARG A 76 -5.24 10.53 -16.36
C ARG A 76 -6.22 9.86 -17.31
N ALA A 77 -6.14 8.54 -17.45
CA ALA A 77 -7.03 7.79 -18.33
C ALA A 77 -8.50 7.94 -17.91
N LEU A 78 -8.79 7.88 -16.61
CA LEU A 78 -10.17 8.11 -16.12
C LEU A 78 -10.65 9.55 -16.31
N ALA A 79 -9.77 10.54 -16.15
CA ALA A 79 -10.14 11.94 -16.36
C ALA A 79 -10.59 12.21 -17.82
N ALA A 80 -10.04 11.47 -18.79
CA ALA A 80 -10.45 11.58 -20.19
C ALA A 80 -11.90 11.13 -20.45
N GLY A 81 -12.41 10.16 -19.67
CA GLY A 81 -13.78 9.64 -19.77
C GLY A 81 -14.74 10.20 -18.72
N ALA A 82 -14.38 11.31 -18.07
CA ALA A 82 -15.19 11.91 -17.00
C ALA A 82 -16.04 13.10 -17.49
N ASN A 83 -17.22 13.24 -16.88
CA ASN A 83 -18.13 14.37 -17.13
C ASN A 83 -17.70 15.66 -16.39
N ASP A 84 -18.50 16.72 -16.52
CA ASP A 84 -18.28 18.02 -15.86
C ASP A 84 -18.35 17.99 -14.33
N CYS A 85 -18.86 16.90 -13.75
CA CYS A 85 -18.81 16.67 -12.30
C CYS A 85 -17.53 15.94 -11.87
N GLY A 86 -16.77 15.36 -12.81
CA GLY A 86 -15.63 14.49 -12.55
C GLY A 86 -16.01 13.03 -12.34
N HIS A 87 -17.25 12.64 -12.68
CA HIS A 87 -17.71 11.25 -12.64
C HIS A 87 -17.35 10.56 -13.95
N PHE A 88 -16.71 9.40 -13.83
CA PHE A 88 -16.31 8.58 -14.96
C PHE A 88 -17.51 7.85 -15.57
N LEU A 89 -17.64 7.94 -16.89
CA LEU A 89 -18.80 7.44 -17.63
C LEU A 89 -18.64 5.97 -18.08
N GLY A 90 -17.53 5.32 -17.74
CA GLY A 90 -17.21 3.94 -18.14
C GLY A 90 -16.25 3.87 -19.33
N GLY A 91 -15.73 2.68 -19.59
CA GLY A 91 -14.74 2.45 -20.65
C GLY A 91 -15.26 2.74 -22.07
N GLU A 92 -16.58 2.71 -22.27
CA GLU A 92 -17.23 3.02 -23.56
C GLU A 92 -17.18 4.51 -23.92
N ALA A 93 -16.97 5.38 -22.93
CA ALA A 93 -16.83 6.83 -23.14
C ALA A 93 -15.40 7.26 -23.49
N LEU A 94 -14.45 6.31 -23.54
CA LEU A 94 -13.05 6.58 -23.87
C LEU A 94 -12.78 6.37 -25.36
N GLU A 95 -11.93 7.21 -25.93
CA GLU A 95 -11.33 6.97 -27.24
C GLU A 95 -10.41 5.73 -27.18
N ALA A 96 -10.17 5.10 -28.33
CA ALA A 96 -9.40 3.85 -28.40
C ALA A 96 -8.03 3.94 -27.71
N GLU A 97 -7.28 5.03 -27.94
CA GLU A 97 -5.97 5.25 -27.32
C GLU A 97 -6.07 5.37 -25.79
N GLN A 98 -7.08 6.07 -25.28
CA GLN A 98 -7.27 6.26 -23.83
C GLN A 98 -7.71 4.96 -23.15
N LEU A 99 -8.53 4.17 -23.83
CA LEU A 99 -8.90 2.84 -23.39
C LEU A 99 -7.69 1.91 -23.32
N ASP A 100 -6.77 2.00 -24.28
CA ASP A 100 -5.51 1.25 -24.26
C ASP A 100 -4.61 1.69 -23.10
N TRP A 101 -4.50 2.98 -22.81
CA TRP A 101 -3.79 3.49 -21.62
C TRP A 101 -4.42 3.00 -20.32
N LEU A 102 -5.75 2.98 -20.22
CA LEU A 102 -6.46 2.46 -19.06
C LEU A 102 -6.18 0.96 -18.85
N ARG A 103 -6.26 0.18 -19.93
CA ARG A 103 -5.96 -1.26 -19.90
C ARG A 103 -4.51 -1.53 -19.52
N LEU A 104 -3.58 -0.76 -20.08
CA LEU A 104 -2.15 -0.82 -19.76
C LEU A 104 -1.93 -0.53 -18.27
N ALA A 105 -2.46 0.58 -17.75
CA ALA A 105 -2.32 0.93 -16.33
C ALA A 105 -2.90 -0.15 -15.42
N GLY A 106 -4.12 -0.63 -15.71
CA GLY A 106 -4.75 -1.70 -14.94
C GLY A 106 -3.95 -3.01 -14.97
N ALA A 107 -3.43 -3.41 -16.13
CA ALA A 107 -2.61 -4.62 -16.26
C ALA A 107 -1.29 -4.50 -15.48
N VAL A 108 -0.57 -3.38 -15.63
CA VAL A 108 0.67 -3.11 -14.88
C VAL A 108 0.40 -3.12 -13.38
N MET A 109 -0.68 -2.47 -12.93
CA MET A 109 -1.06 -2.44 -11.52
C MET A 109 -1.31 -3.85 -10.96
N ARG A 110 -2.11 -4.68 -11.64
CA ARG A 110 -2.38 -6.06 -11.18
C ARG A 110 -1.11 -6.91 -11.13
N THR A 111 -0.30 -6.84 -12.18
CA THR A 111 0.97 -7.56 -12.25
C THR A 111 1.93 -7.13 -11.14
N GLN A 112 2.08 -5.82 -10.90
CA GLN A 112 2.98 -5.32 -9.87
C GLN A 112 2.51 -5.68 -8.46
N LEU A 113 1.20 -5.61 -8.18
CA LEU A 113 0.66 -6.01 -6.89
C LEU A 113 0.87 -7.49 -6.61
N GLY A 114 0.66 -8.35 -7.61
CA GLY A 114 0.59 -9.79 -7.45
C GLY A 114 -0.69 -10.22 -6.73
N ALA A 115 -0.67 -11.40 -6.11
CA ALA A 115 -1.82 -11.93 -5.38
C ALA A 115 -2.04 -11.16 -4.07
N THR A 116 -3.26 -10.68 -3.87
CA THR A 116 -3.74 -10.02 -2.63
C THR A 116 -4.63 -10.92 -1.79
N SER A 117 -5.08 -12.05 -2.34
CA SER A 117 -5.92 -13.04 -1.66
C SER A 117 -5.61 -14.45 -2.14
N ALA A 118 -6.05 -15.44 -1.37
CA ALA A 118 -5.94 -16.86 -1.69
C ALA A 118 -7.30 -17.52 -1.51
N ARG A 119 -8.00 -17.82 -2.60
CA ARG A 119 -9.41 -18.26 -2.54
C ARG A 119 -9.55 -19.64 -1.92
N GLU A 120 -8.64 -20.54 -2.27
CA GLU A 120 -8.63 -21.93 -1.77
C GLU A 120 -8.02 -21.99 -0.38
N MET A 121 -7.10 -21.08 -0.04
CA MET A 121 -6.37 -21.09 1.23
C MET A 121 -6.88 -20.10 2.29
N GLN A 122 -7.89 -19.27 1.99
CA GLN A 122 -8.39 -18.21 2.90
C GLN A 122 -8.86 -18.71 4.27
N ASN A 123 -9.37 -19.95 4.33
CA ASN A 123 -9.93 -20.55 5.54
C ASN A 123 -8.98 -21.54 6.23
N CYS A 124 -7.74 -21.66 5.75
CA CYS A 124 -6.75 -22.54 6.35
C CYS A 124 -6.20 -21.92 7.64
N THR A 125 -6.73 -22.34 8.79
CA THR A 125 -6.30 -21.83 10.11
C THR A 125 -5.43 -22.81 10.90
N ASP A 126 -5.46 -24.11 10.58
CA ASP A 126 -4.72 -25.16 11.31
C ASP A 126 -3.80 -25.95 10.36
N ILE A 127 -2.77 -25.26 9.86
CA ILE A 127 -1.82 -25.81 8.89
C ILE A 127 -0.71 -26.55 9.64
N ARG A 128 -0.58 -27.84 9.38
CA ARG A 128 0.52 -28.66 9.93
C ARG A 128 1.78 -28.58 9.11
N THR A 129 1.64 -28.60 7.79
CA THR A 129 2.78 -28.52 6.87
C THR A 129 2.47 -27.57 5.74
N TRP A 130 3.47 -26.75 5.41
CA TRP A 130 3.39 -25.77 4.33
C TRP A 130 4.60 -25.91 3.42
N GLU A 131 4.30 -26.08 2.15
CA GLU A 131 5.30 -26.24 1.10
C GLU A 131 5.10 -25.15 0.05
N CYS A 132 6.21 -24.62 -0.45
CA CYS A 132 6.23 -23.67 -1.55
C CYS A 132 7.05 -24.28 -2.68
N GLY A 133 6.45 -24.35 -3.86
CA GLY A 133 7.09 -24.76 -5.10
C GLY A 133 8.19 -23.78 -5.55
N ALA A 134 8.90 -24.16 -6.61
CA ALA A 134 9.92 -23.31 -7.22
C ALA A 134 9.29 -22.04 -7.82
N PRO A 135 10.06 -20.94 -7.94
CA PRO A 135 9.61 -19.77 -8.67
C PRO A 135 9.40 -20.11 -10.15
N GLU A 136 8.26 -19.70 -10.70
CA GLU A 136 7.91 -19.86 -12.11
C GLU A 136 7.81 -18.49 -12.77
N LEU A 137 8.60 -18.25 -13.83
CA LEU A 137 8.45 -17.04 -14.64
C LEU A 137 7.24 -17.21 -15.56
N VAL A 138 6.25 -16.34 -15.40
CA VAL A 138 5.10 -16.24 -16.28
C VAL A 138 5.28 -14.99 -17.13
N GLU A 139 5.57 -15.22 -18.42
CA GLU A 139 5.71 -14.16 -19.42
C GLU A 139 4.36 -13.49 -19.64
N GLY A 140 4.26 -12.23 -19.21
CA GLY A 140 3.08 -11.41 -19.39
C GLY A 140 3.38 -10.41 -20.51
N GLY A 141 2.50 -10.28 -21.50
CA GLY A 141 2.76 -9.45 -22.68
C GLY A 141 3.21 -8.00 -22.37
N LEU A 142 2.85 -7.46 -21.21
CA LEU A 142 3.26 -6.13 -20.74
C LEU A 142 4.36 -6.17 -19.67
N VAL A 143 4.27 -7.10 -18.73
CA VAL A 143 5.22 -7.23 -17.60
C VAL A 143 5.25 -8.69 -17.17
N ASP A 144 6.45 -9.24 -17.03
CA ASP A 144 6.66 -10.59 -16.53
C ASP A 144 6.37 -10.68 -15.03
N THR A 145 5.87 -11.83 -14.60
CA THR A 145 5.54 -12.10 -13.19
C THR A 145 6.23 -13.35 -12.71
N ILE A 146 6.52 -13.40 -11.41
CA ILE A 146 6.94 -14.63 -10.75
C ILE A 146 5.74 -15.24 -10.05
N HIS A 147 5.49 -16.51 -10.30
CA HIS A 147 4.45 -17.29 -9.68
C HIS A 147 5.05 -18.35 -8.74
N ALA A 148 4.30 -18.74 -7.72
CA ALA A 148 4.67 -19.81 -6.80
C ALA A 148 3.42 -20.61 -6.41
N THR A 149 3.54 -21.94 -6.48
CA THR A 149 2.49 -22.85 -5.98
C THR A 149 2.72 -23.13 -4.51
N PHE A 150 1.73 -22.86 -3.67
CA PHE A 150 1.73 -23.23 -2.26
C PHE A 150 0.85 -24.46 -2.04
N THR A 151 1.28 -25.33 -1.14
CA THR A 151 0.53 -26.51 -0.74
C THR A 151 0.41 -26.55 0.78
N ALA A 152 -0.83 -26.50 1.27
CA ALA A 152 -1.16 -26.69 2.68
C ALA A 152 -1.66 -28.09 2.97
N ARG A 153 -1.21 -28.66 4.09
CA ARG A 153 -1.86 -29.79 4.72
C ARG A 153 -2.42 -29.37 6.07
N GLU A 154 -3.72 -29.49 6.22
CA GLU A 154 -4.43 -29.21 7.47
C GLU A 154 -4.31 -30.38 8.47
N ALA A 155 -4.66 -30.13 9.73
CA ALA A 155 -4.67 -31.16 10.76
C ALA A 155 -5.62 -32.33 10.48
N SER A 156 -6.69 -32.09 9.70
CA SER A 156 -7.61 -33.09 9.18
C SER A 156 -6.96 -34.07 8.18
N GLY A 157 -5.79 -33.72 7.64
CA GLY A 157 -5.12 -34.43 6.55
C GLY A 157 -5.48 -33.90 5.16
N GLU A 158 -6.48 -33.01 5.05
CA GLU A 158 -6.87 -32.35 3.79
C GLU A 158 -5.70 -31.54 3.22
N GLN A 159 -5.53 -31.63 1.90
CA GLN A 159 -4.48 -30.91 1.18
C GLN A 159 -5.12 -29.90 0.23
N LYS A 160 -4.69 -28.64 0.34
CA LYS A 160 -5.12 -27.54 -0.54
C LYS A 160 -3.91 -26.96 -1.24
N SER A 161 -4.05 -26.62 -2.51
CA SER A 161 -2.96 -26.03 -3.28
C SER A 161 -3.48 -24.92 -4.18
N GLU A 162 -2.73 -23.83 -4.25
CA GLU A 162 -3.06 -22.64 -5.02
C GLU A 162 -1.78 -21.98 -5.52
N CYS A 163 -1.82 -21.41 -6.73
CA CYS A 163 -0.70 -20.72 -7.35
C CYS A 163 -0.91 -19.21 -7.32
N PHE A 164 0.08 -18.47 -6.82
CA PHE A 164 0.00 -17.03 -6.61
C PHE A 164 1.06 -16.29 -7.42
N ALA A 165 0.68 -15.14 -7.96
CA ALA A 165 1.62 -14.14 -8.41
C ALA A 165 2.31 -13.49 -7.20
N ILE A 166 3.64 -13.49 -7.18
CA ILE A 166 4.47 -12.90 -6.14
C ILE A 166 4.82 -11.46 -6.55
N GLY A 167 4.19 -10.50 -5.87
CA GLY A 167 4.34 -9.08 -6.20
C GLY A 167 4.53 -8.20 -4.97
N LEU A 168 4.38 -6.90 -5.18
CA LEU A 168 4.50 -5.83 -4.18
C LEU A 168 3.66 -6.14 -2.94
N SER A 169 2.39 -6.51 -3.09
CA SER A 169 1.49 -6.73 -1.96
C SER A 169 1.92 -7.92 -1.10
N PHE A 170 2.24 -9.05 -1.74
CA PHE A 170 2.69 -10.25 -1.03
C PHE A 170 3.97 -9.98 -0.21
N ILE A 171 4.95 -9.30 -0.81
CA ILE A 171 6.24 -9.02 -0.15
C ILE A 171 6.08 -7.98 0.94
N THR A 172 5.34 -6.91 0.69
CA THR A 172 5.12 -5.82 1.66
C THR A 172 4.39 -6.34 2.89
N GLU A 173 3.35 -7.14 2.71
CA GLU A 173 2.58 -7.77 3.79
C GLU A 173 3.43 -8.78 4.57
N GLY A 174 4.23 -9.60 3.87
CA GLY A 174 5.19 -10.50 4.49
C GLY A 174 6.19 -9.77 5.38
N VAL A 175 6.79 -8.68 4.89
CA VAL A 175 7.76 -7.88 5.66
C VAL A 175 7.09 -7.16 6.83
N ALA A 176 5.92 -6.56 6.62
CA ALA A 176 5.16 -5.88 7.66
C ALA A 176 4.78 -6.85 8.80
N TYR A 177 4.37 -8.07 8.45
CA TYR A 177 4.11 -9.13 9.43
C TYR A 177 5.37 -9.58 10.16
N GLU A 178 6.49 -9.77 9.46
CA GLU A 178 7.76 -10.15 10.09
C GLU A 178 8.23 -9.11 11.12
N ILE A 179 8.02 -7.81 10.85
CA ILE A 179 8.32 -6.72 11.77
C ILE A 179 7.40 -6.78 12.99
N ASP A 180 6.08 -6.82 12.79
CA ASP A 180 5.10 -6.93 13.87
C ASP A 180 5.40 -8.15 14.76
N ARG A 181 5.57 -9.32 14.14
CA ARG A 181 5.86 -10.59 14.81
C ARG A 181 7.13 -10.50 15.66
N GLU A 182 8.19 -9.92 15.12
CA GLU A 182 9.46 -9.78 15.84
C GLU A 182 9.39 -8.73 16.95
N MET A 183 8.65 -7.63 16.75
CA MET A 183 8.38 -6.65 17.80
C MET A 183 7.59 -7.27 18.96
N ARG A 184 6.56 -8.07 18.67
CA ARG A 184 5.80 -8.81 19.69
C ARG A 184 6.70 -9.78 20.47
N ARG A 185 7.60 -10.50 19.78
CA ARG A 185 8.60 -11.37 20.41
C ARG A 185 9.55 -10.59 21.34
N LEU A 186 10.07 -9.44 20.87
CA LEU A 186 10.93 -8.55 21.66
C LEU A 186 10.17 -7.87 22.82
N GLY A 187 8.85 -7.75 22.72
CA GLY A 187 7.95 -7.32 23.78
C GLY A 187 7.63 -8.41 24.83
N GLY A 188 8.19 -9.61 24.69
CA GLY A 188 8.02 -10.71 25.64
C GLY A 188 6.89 -11.69 25.30
N GLN A 189 6.25 -11.57 24.13
CA GLN A 189 5.25 -12.56 23.70
C GLN A 189 5.91 -13.92 23.42
N PRO A 190 5.39 -15.03 23.97
CA PRO A 190 5.93 -16.37 23.72
C PRO A 190 5.88 -16.75 22.24
N VAL A 191 6.95 -17.39 21.74
CA VAL A 191 7.09 -17.77 20.32
C VAL A 191 5.90 -18.60 19.82
N ASP A 192 5.42 -19.55 20.63
CA ASP A 192 4.30 -20.44 20.29
C ASP A 192 2.96 -19.71 20.12
N SER A 193 2.87 -18.47 20.61
CA SER A 193 1.65 -17.65 20.53
C SER A 193 1.69 -16.58 19.44
N LEU A 194 2.85 -16.37 18.79
CA LEU A 194 3.03 -15.27 17.83
C LEU A 194 2.13 -15.43 16.60
N ASP A 195 1.94 -16.67 16.16
CA ASP A 195 1.26 -17.03 14.91
C ASP A 195 -0.15 -17.62 15.14
N ALA A 196 -0.57 -17.81 16.40
CA ALA A 196 -1.76 -18.60 16.76
C ALA A 196 -3.10 -18.02 16.26
N ALA A 197 -3.20 -16.72 16.04
CA ALA A 197 -4.40 -16.03 15.54
C ALA A 197 -4.20 -15.44 14.13
N THR A 198 -3.05 -15.69 13.51
CA THR A 198 -2.69 -15.10 12.22
C THR A 198 -3.22 -15.97 11.10
N LYS A 199 -3.90 -15.35 10.12
CA LYS A 199 -4.26 -16.05 8.87
C LYS A 199 -3.01 -16.55 8.15
N ALA A 200 -3.11 -17.71 7.52
CA ALA A 200 -1.97 -18.29 6.83
C ALA A 200 -1.48 -17.42 5.67
N PHE A 201 -2.36 -17.12 4.72
CA PHE A 201 -2.05 -16.25 3.59
C PHE A 201 -2.55 -14.82 3.85
N PRO A 202 -1.77 -13.79 3.49
CA PRO A 202 -0.37 -13.83 3.02
C PRO A 202 0.68 -13.86 4.16
N TYR A 203 0.29 -13.64 5.42
CA TYR A 203 1.17 -13.35 6.57
C TYR A 203 2.25 -14.41 6.82
N LEU A 204 1.87 -15.68 6.89
CA LEU A 204 2.82 -16.77 7.15
C LEU A 204 3.53 -17.22 5.87
N ALA A 205 3.00 -16.86 4.70
CA ALA A 205 3.39 -17.45 3.41
C ALA A 205 4.77 -16.96 2.98
N TYR A 206 5.04 -15.69 3.26
CA TYR A 206 6.30 -15.05 2.92
C TYR A 206 7.52 -15.80 3.48
N ARG A 207 7.49 -16.13 4.78
CA ARG A 207 8.58 -16.86 5.44
C ARG A 207 8.80 -18.25 4.82
N VAL A 208 7.72 -18.97 4.53
CA VAL A 208 7.77 -20.30 3.91
C VAL A 208 8.38 -20.21 2.52
N LEU A 209 7.98 -19.23 1.72
CA LEU A 209 8.53 -18.99 0.39
C LEU A 209 10.03 -18.68 0.45
N VAL A 210 10.45 -17.70 1.26
CA VAL A 210 11.87 -17.32 1.34
C VAL A 210 12.72 -18.49 1.82
N ARG A 211 12.25 -19.25 2.82
CA ARG A 211 12.95 -20.46 3.30
C ARG A 211 13.07 -21.52 2.21
N SER A 212 11.99 -21.80 1.47
CA SER A 212 11.99 -22.78 0.38
C SER A 212 12.94 -22.37 -0.75
N TRP A 213 12.84 -21.13 -1.21
CA TRP A 213 13.61 -20.65 -2.36
C TRP A 213 15.08 -20.43 -2.05
N SER A 214 15.41 -19.93 -0.86
CA SER A 214 16.81 -19.76 -0.44
C SER A 214 17.46 -21.06 0.00
N GLY A 215 16.67 -22.06 0.43
CA GLY A 215 17.18 -23.29 1.03
C GLY A 215 17.89 -23.06 2.37
N ARG A 216 17.64 -21.93 3.03
CA ARG A 216 18.31 -21.52 4.27
C ARG A 216 17.31 -21.30 5.39
N ASP A 217 17.75 -21.58 6.62
CA ASP A 217 17.08 -21.11 7.83
C ASP A 217 17.65 -19.74 8.20
N LEU A 218 16.77 -18.75 8.37
CA LEU A 218 17.13 -17.33 8.38
C LEU A 218 16.55 -16.65 9.63
N SER A 219 17.18 -15.58 10.07
CA SER A 219 16.65 -14.76 11.17
C SER A 219 15.50 -13.85 10.69
N ALA A 220 14.69 -13.33 11.60
CA ALA A 220 13.67 -12.32 11.28
C ALA A 220 14.26 -11.11 10.54
N LYS A 221 15.45 -10.67 10.96
CA LYS A 221 16.18 -9.57 10.30
C LYS A 221 16.54 -9.91 8.86
N ASP A 222 16.94 -11.16 8.59
CA ASP A 222 17.26 -11.62 7.24
C ASP A 222 16.02 -11.67 6.34
N TYR A 223 14.88 -12.16 6.86
CA TYR A 223 13.62 -12.13 6.12
C TYR A 223 13.23 -10.71 5.72
N ILE A 224 13.23 -9.77 6.68
CA ILE A 224 12.94 -8.35 6.43
C ILE A 224 13.93 -7.77 5.42
N ALA A 225 15.22 -8.03 5.60
CA ALA A 225 16.30 -7.56 4.74
C ALA A 225 16.12 -7.99 3.27
N ILE A 226 15.77 -9.26 3.06
CA ILE A 226 15.54 -9.86 1.75
C ILE A 226 14.30 -9.23 1.09
N GLY A 227 13.20 -9.07 1.83
CA GLY A 227 11.97 -8.47 1.31
C GLY A 227 12.14 -7.01 0.92
N VAL A 228 12.71 -6.19 1.82
CA VAL A 228 13.01 -4.77 1.53
C VAL A 228 13.92 -4.64 0.31
N SER A 229 14.93 -5.50 0.20
CA SER A 229 15.83 -5.54 -0.95
C SER A 229 15.10 -5.91 -2.24
N ALA A 230 14.23 -6.92 -2.21
CA ALA A 230 13.43 -7.30 -3.38
C ALA A 230 12.53 -6.15 -3.88
N LEU A 231 11.97 -5.33 -2.98
CA LEU A 231 11.15 -4.17 -3.32
C LEU A 231 11.91 -3.03 -4.02
N HIS A 232 13.25 -3.05 -3.99
CA HIS A 232 14.06 -2.13 -4.80
C HIS A 232 14.16 -2.55 -6.28
N CYS A 233 13.72 -3.76 -6.63
CA CYS A 233 13.49 -4.14 -8.01
C CYS A 233 12.14 -3.60 -8.50
N ASN A 234 12.04 -3.23 -9.79
CA ASN A 234 10.78 -2.80 -10.40
C ASN A 234 9.73 -3.94 -10.42
N VAL A 235 10.20 -5.18 -10.55
CA VAL A 235 9.39 -6.41 -10.48
C VAL A 235 9.81 -7.15 -9.20
N ALA A 236 9.13 -6.86 -8.09
CA ALA A 236 9.58 -7.29 -6.78
C ALA A 236 9.69 -8.82 -6.63
N GLY A 237 8.79 -9.59 -7.25
CA GLY A 237 8.86 -11.06 -7.28
C GLY A 237 10.14 -11.58 -7.95
N PHE A 238 10.56 -10.97 -9.05
CA PHE A 238 11.82 -11.30 -9.73
C PHE A 238 13.04 -10.97 -8.86
N GLY A 239 13.02 -9.78 -8.23
CA GLY A 239 14.05 -9.40 -7.26
C GLY A 239 14.18 -10.44 -6.13
N LEU A 240 13.04 -10.89 -5.59
CA LEU A 240 13.00 -11.90 -4.53
C LEU A 240 13.55 -13.25 -4.99
N SER A 241 13.13 -13.73 -6.17
CA SER A 241 13.59 -15.02 -6.71
C SER A 241 15.10 -15.01 -6.96
N GLU A 242 15.65 -13.91 -7.47
CA GLU A 242 17.09 -13.78 -7.72
C GLU A 242 17.92 -13.76 -6.43
N ILE A 243 17.49 -13.00 -5.42
CA ILE A 243 18.16 -12.98 -4.11
C ILE A 243 18.17 -14.41 -3.53
N CYS A 244 17.02 -15.08 -3.54
CA CYS A 244 16.91 -16.44 -3.01
C CYS A 244 17.76 -17.44 -3.80
N ARG A 245 17.82 -17.31 -5.14
CA ARG A 245 18.68 -18.13 -6.00
C ARG A 245 20.15 -17.97 -5.64
N PHE A 246 20.64 -16.74 -5.43
CA PHE A 246 22.02 -16.50 -5.00
C PHE A 246 22.31 -17.06 -3.60
N LEU A 247 21.37 -16.95 -2.67
CA LEU A 247 21.49 -17.55 -1.34
C LEU A 247 21.56 -19.08 -1.42
N LYS A 248 20.74 -19.71 -2.27
CA LYS A 248 20.72 -21.17 -2.45
C LYS A 248 22.00 -21.69 -3.10
N ALA A 249 22.57 -20.93 -4.04
CA ALA A 249 23.75 -21.31 -4.81
C ALA A 249 25.09 -20.99 -4.12
N SER A 250 25.08 -20.34 -2.96
CA SER A 250 26.31 -19.88 -2.29
C SER A 250 26.27 -20.14 -0.79
N THR A 251 27.41 -19.94 -0.11
CA THR A 251 27.54 -19.91 1.36
C THR A 251 27.72 -18.48 1.88
N ALA A 252 27.68 -17.47 1.00
CA ALA A 252 27.83 -16.06 1.35
C ALA A 252 26.76 -15.63 2.36
N SER A 253 27.08 -14.68 3.24
CA SER A 253 26.09 -14.13 4.18
C SER A 253 24.97 -13.40 3.44
N VAL A 254 23.82 -13.21 4.10
CA VAL A 254 22.71 -12.43 3.54
C VAL A 254 23.19 -11.04 3.15
N ASP A 255 23.90 -10.34 4.02
CA ASP A 255 24.47 -9.02 3.72
C ASP A 255 25.38 -9.01 2.48
N GLN A 256 26.20 -10.04 2.28
CA GLN A 256 27.07 -10.13 1.09
C GLN A 256 26.23 -10.28 -0.18
N VAL A 257 25.20 -11.13 -0.18
CA VAL A 257 24.30 -11.28 -1.33
C VAL A 257 23.56 -9.98 -1.60
N LEU A 258 22.99 -9.34 -0.57
CA LEU A 258 22.25 -8.10 -0.72
C LEU A 258 23.15 -6.96 -1.23
N ASN A 259 24.38 -6.84 -0.75
CA ASN A 259 25.34 -5.86 -1.26
C ASN A 259 25.72 -6.07 -2.73
N HIS A 260 25.68 -7.32 -3.22
CA HIS A 260 25.95 -7.63 -4.62
C HIS A 260 24.83 -7.16 -5.56
N VAL A 261 23.57 -7.34 -5.16
CA VAL A 261 22.41 -7.02 -6.00
C VAL A 261 21.99 -5.55 -5.95
N ARG A 262 22.26 -4.85 -4.85
CA ARG A 262 21.86 -3.44 -4.61
C ARG A 262 22.25 -2.45 -5.71
N PRO A 263 23.48 -2.44 -6.26
CA PRO A 263 23.86 -1.46 -7.28
C PRO A 263 22.99 -1.52 -8.53
N GLN A 264 22.50 -2.71 -8.91
CA GLN A 264 21.66 -2.93 -10.09
C GLN A 264 20.29 -2.26 -9.93
N TRP A 265 19.79 -2.15 -8.71
CA TRP A 265 18.46 -1.59 -8.43
C TRP A 265 18.43 -0.06 -8.36
N ASN A 266 19.57 0.57 -8.06
CA ASN A 266 19.66 2.04 -8.00
C ASN A 266 19.33 2.71 -9.34
N GLN A 267 19.66 2.08 -10.47
CA GLN A 267 19.34 2.60 -11.79
C GLN A 267 17.83 2.64 -12.05
N ALA A 268 17.10 1.61 -11.59
CA ALA A 268 15.65 1.52 -11.74
C ALA A 268 14.94 2.62 -10.93
N SER A 269 15.41 2.91 -9.72
CA SER A 269 14.85 3.98 -8.87
C SER A 269 14.93 5.35 -9.54
N THR A 270 16.07 5.71 -10.16
CA THR A 270 16.20 7.00 -10.87
C THR A 270 15.19 7.13 -12.00
N LYS A 271 15.02 6.09 -12.82
CA LYS A 271 14.06 6.09 -13.92
C LYS A 271 12.62 6.27 -13.42
N VAL A 272 12.22 5.54 -12.38
CA VAL A 272 10.88 5.65 -11.81
C VAL A 272 10.61 7.05 -11.25
N LEU A 273 11.61 7.67 -10.60
CA LEU A 273 11.48 9.06 -10.15
C LEU A 273 11.28 10.01 -11.34
N ASP A 274 12.03 9.85 -12.43
CA ASP A 274 11.84 10.63 -13.65
C ASP A 274 10.44 10.45 -14.24
N ASP A 275 9.92 9.21 -14.27
CA ASP A 275 8.56 8.93 -14.73
C ASP A 275 7.51 9.65 -13.86
N ILE A 276 7.69 9.73 -12.54
CA ILE A 276 6.84 10.54 -11.64
C ILE A 276 6.92 12.03 -12.01
N ARG A 277 8.12 12.56 -12.31
CA ARG A 277 8.28 13.97 -12.72
C ARG A 277 7.51 14.26 -14.00
N THR A 278 7.59 13.37 -14.98
CA THR A 278 6.85 13.48 -16.25
C THR A 278 5.34 13.49 -16.03
N GLN A 279 4.82 12.72 -15.07
CA GLN A 279 3.39 12.79 -14.76
C GLN A 279 2.94 14.18 -14.26
N ARG A 280 3.85 14.96 -13.65
CA ARG A 280 3.54 16.32 -13.19
C ARG A 280 3.64 17.37 -14.29
N THR A 281 4.59 17.22 -15.23
CA THR A 281 4.80 18.22 -16.29
C THR A 281 3.61 18.36 -17.22
N ASP A 282 2.81 17.30 -17.33
CA ASP A 282 1.64 17.26 -18.19
C ASP A 282 0.38 17.84 -17.52
N LEU A 283 0.49 18.35 -16.29
CA LEU A 283 -0.62 18.98 -15.57
C LEU A 283 -0.59 20.51 -15.67
N SER A 284 -1.76 21.13 -15.55
CA SER A 284 -1.91 22.58 -15.52
C SER A 284 -1.22 23.15 -14.28
N GLN A 285 -0.15 23.92 -14.49
CA GLN A 285 0.62 24.51 -13.41
C GLN A 285 -0.27 25.34 -12.46
N GLY A 286 -0.13 25.07 -11.16
CA GLY A 286 -0.87 25.79 -10.11
C GLY A 286 -2.24 25.21 -9.77
N ASP A 287 -2.71 24.17 -10.46
CA ASP A 287 -3.91 23.44 -10.04
C ASP A 287 -3.67 22.61 -8.75
N VAL A 288 -4.77 22.13 -8.15
CA VAL A 288 -4.76 21.37 -6.89
C VAL A 288 -3.92 20.09 -7.01
N ILE A 289 -4.03 19.37 -8.13
CA ILE A 289 -3.34 18.09 -8.33
C ILE A 289 -1.88 18.31 -8.65
N TRP A 290 -1.53 19.32 -9.44
CA TRP A 290 -0.16 19.73 -9.73
C TRP A 290 0.59 20.11 -8.45
N THR A 291 -0.08 20.84 -7.56
CA THR A 291 0.48 21.20 -6.25
C THR A 291 0.68 19.96 -5.38
N ALA A 292 -0.32 19.09 -5.29
CA ALA A 292 -0.25 17.85 -4.53
C ALA A 292 0.83 16.90 -5.07
N MET A 293 0.98 16.78 -6.39
CA MET A 293 2.03 16.00 -7.03
C MET A 293 3.42 16.55 -6.73
N GLY A 294 3.55 17.87 -6.58
CA GLY A 294 4.79 18.48 -6.12
C GLY A 294 5.18 18.04 -4.71
N GLU A 295 4.21 17.91 -3.80
CA GLU A 295 4.45 17.37 -2.46
C GLU A 295 4.76 15.86 -2.51
N TYR A 296 4.07 15.08 -3.35
CA TYR A 296 4.39 13.67 -3.54
C TYR A 296 5.80 13.42 -4.06
N MET A 297 6.24 14.22 -5.03
CA MET A 297 7.60 14.14 -5.54
C MET A 297 8.62 14.35 -4.44
N LYS A 298 8.41 15.35 -3.57
CA LYS A 298 9.30 15.58 -2.41
C LYS A 298 9.32 14.36 -1.49
N LEU A 299 8.18 13.73 -1.24
CA LEU A 299 8.08 12.51 -0.42
C LEU A 299 8.82 11.34 -1.07
N ALA A 300 8.63 11.10 -2.36
CA ALA A 300 9.29 10.02 -3.11
C ALA A 300 10.81 10.22 -3.19
N GLU A 301 11.27 11.46 -3.44
CA GLU A 301 12.69 11.82 -3.46
C GLU A 301 13.32 11.67 -2.07
N ALA A 302 12.63 12.11 -1.01
CA ALA A 302 13.06 11.89 0.36
C ALA A 302 13.14 10.39 0.70
N GLY A 303 12.18 9.58 0.21
CA GLY A 303 12.18 8.13 0.38
C GLY A 303 13.36 7.46 -0.31
N ALA A 304 13.64 7.81 -1.57
CA ALA A 304 14.81 7.32 -2.29
C ALA A 304 16.11 7.73 -1.59
N GLN A 305 16.20 8.95 -1.05
CA GLN A 305 17.35 9.41 -0.27
C GLN A 305 17.51 8.68 1.06
N LEU A 306 16.41 8.41 1.76
CA LEU A 306 16.40 7.60 2.97
C LEU A 306 17.01 6.24 2.66
N ARG A 307 16.55 5.55 1.61
CA ARG A 307 17.05 4.22 1.21
C ARG A 307 18.51 4.20 0.79
N ARG A 308 19.02 5.29 0.20
CA ARG A 308 20.46 5.42 -0.09
C ARG A 308 21.33 5.50 1.15
N SER A 309 20.86 6.18 2.20
CA SER A 309 21.61 6.34 3.45
C SER A 309 21.36 5.23 4.46
N ARG A 310 20.16 4.66 4.45
CA ARG A 310 19.66 3.60 5.33
C ARG A 310 18.73 2.73 4.49
N TRP A 311 19.23 1.60 4.00
CA TRP A 311 18.52 0.79 2.99
C TRP A 311 17.28 0.07 3.55
N ALA A 312 17.32 -0.36 4.81
CA ALA A 312 16.17 -0.94 5.54
C ALA A 312 15.93 -0.22 6.87
N PRO A 313 15.41 1.03 6.86
CA PRO A 313 14.94 1.74 8.05
C PRO A 313 13.99 0.93 8.93
N GLU A 314 13.25 -0.04 8.37
CA GLU A 314 12.35 -0.91 9.11
C GLU A 314 13.05 -1.67 10.24
N LEU A 315 14.35 -1.97 10.09
CA LEU A 315 15.14 -2.66 11.10
C LEU A 315 15.30 -1.83 12.38
N ASP A 316 15.09 -0.52 12.33
CA ASP A 316 15.11 0.36 13.51
C ASP A 316 13.99 -0.02 14.51
N PHE A 317 12.90 -0.62 14.00
CA PHE A 317 11.81 -1.11 14.85
C PHE A 317 12.21 -2.31 15.71
N LEU A 318 13.33 -2.97 15.39
CA LEU A 318 13.81 -4.20 16.04
C LEU A 318 14.98 -3.95 17.02
N SER A 319 15.19 -2.70 17.42
CA SER A 319 16.27 -2.29 18.33
C SER A 319 16.06 -2.72 19.80
N GLY A 320 14.90 -3.30 20.12
CA GLY A 320 14.55 -3.80 21.46
C GLY A 320 13.03 -3.77 21.67
N THR A 321 12.59 -3.74 22.92
CA THR A 321 11.18 -3.49 23.25
C THR A 321 10.79 -2.07 22.83
N MET A 322 9.90 -1.96 21.85
CA MET A 322 9.48 -0.67 21.29
C MET A 322 8.35 -0.04 22.12
N THR A 323 8.55 1.19 22.60
CA THR A 323 7.51 2.00 23.25
C THR A 323 6.85 2.94 22.25
N THR A 324 5.71 3.55 22.62
CA THR A 324 5.06 4.59 21.80
C THR A 324 6.01 5.73 21.44
N ASP A 325 6.77 6.26 22.40
CA ASP A 325 7.75 7.31 22.13
C ASP A 325 8.92 6.81 21.28
N GLY A 326 9.33 5.55 21.48
CA GLY A 326 10.34 4.90 20.64
C GLY A 326 9.90 4.85 19.18
N PHE A 327 8.65 4.42 18.94
CA PHE A 327 8.05 4.36 17.62
C PHE A 327 7.96 5.75 16.99
N LYS A 328 7.42 6.74 17.71
CA LYS A 328 7.32 8.14 17.26
C LYS A 328 8.70 8.71 16.88
N ARG A 329 9.74 8.44 17.67
CA ARG A 329 11.13 8.83 17.38
C ARG A 329 11.72 8.11 16.17
N ALA A 330 11.40 6.83 15.97
CA ALA A 330 11.87 6.08 14.81
C ALA A 330 11.28 6.68 13.52
N VAL A 331 9.95 6.81 13.47
CA VAL A 331 9.25 7.32 12.27
C VAL A 331 9.56 8.80 11.99
N SER A 332 9.88 9.61 13.00
CA SER A 332 10.29 11.02 12.80
C SER A 332 11.60 11.18 12.01
N THR A 333 12.36 10.10 11.79
CA THR A 333 13.58 10.10 10.97
C THR A 333 13.42 9.43 9.61
N MET A 334 12.20 9.01 9.27
CA MET A 334 11.89 8.23 8.07
C MET A 334 11.13 9.09 7.04
N LEU A 335 9.79 9.05 7.00
CA LEU A 335 8.96 9.76 6.02
C LEU A 335 7.62 10.21 6.61
N ASP A 336 6.99 11.20 5.98
CA ASP A 336 5.72 11.72 6.46
C ASP A 336 4.53 10.86 6.05
N CYS A 337 3.74 10.46 7.04
CA CYS A 337 2.55 9.63 6.84
C CYS A 337 1.37 10.22 7.60
N LEU A 338 0.22 10.32 6.95
CA LEU A 338 -1.03 10.69 7.61
C LEU A 338 -1.60 9.47 8.35
N VAL A 339 -1.87 9.65 9.64
CA VAL A 339 -2.53 8.64 10.47
C VAL A 339 -3.97 9.06 10.71
N ILE A 340 -4.89 8.14 10.49
CA ILE A 340 -6.31 8.29 10.82
C ILE A 340 -6.62 7.35 11.98
N GLN A 341 -6.58 7.87 13.19
CA GLN A 341 -6.78 7.10 14.41
C GLN A 341 -8.24 7.14 14.82
N SER A 342 -8.94 6.00 14.75
CA SER A 342 -10.27 5.88 15.34
C SER A 342 -10.17 6.06 16.85
N LYS A 343 -11.17 6.70 17.45
CA LYS A 343 -11.35 6.86 18.88
C LYS A 343 -12.69 6.23 19.28
N PRO A 344 -12.93 5.99 20.58
CA PRO A 344 -14.25 5.57 21.05
C PRO A 344 -15.37 6.48 20.52
N GLU A 345 -16.60 5.94 20.45
CA GLU A 345 -17.81 6.66 20.01
C GLU A 345 -17.81 7.10 18.53
N GLY A 346 -16.94 6.51 17.69
CA GLY A 346 -16.90 6.78 16.26
C GLY A 346 -16.28 8.12 15.88
N ARG A 347 -15.53 8.74 16.80
CA ARG A 347 -14.66 9.88 16.53
C ARG A 347 -13.33 9.42 15.91
N PHE A 348 -12.65 10.31 15.21
CA PHE A 348 -11.32 10.04 14.67
C PHE A 348 -10.41 11.24 14.85
N ASP A 349 -9.14 10.98 15.13
CA ASP A 349 -8.08 11.96 15.12
C ASP A 349 -7.23 11.78 13.86
N MET A 350 -6.78 12.89 13.28
CA MET A 350 -5.94 12.91 12.09
C MET A 350 -4.66 13.69 12.38
N TYR A 351 -3.51 13.04 12.23
CA TYR A 351 -2.20 13.65 12.50
C TYR A 351 -1.13 13.07 11.59
N TRP A 352 -0.02 13.80 11.43
CA TRP A 352 1.11 13.36 10.62
C TRP A 352 2.23 12.81 11.51
N HIS A 353 2.70 11.62 11.18
CA HIS A 353 4.05 11.17 11.59
C HIS A 353 5.07 11.67 10.58
N GLY A 354 6.35 11.73 11.00
CA GLY A 354 7.48 11.92 10.09
C GLY A 354 8.34 13.17 10.35
N PRO A 355 9.34 13.40 9.50
CA PRO A 355 10.28 14.52 9.57
C PRO A 355 9.72 15.89 9.14
N ASN A 356 8.44 15.99 8.80
CA ASN A 356 7.78 17.20 8.29
C ASN A 356 8.43 17.74 6.99
N VAL A 357 8.68 16.84 6.04
CA VAL A 357 9.14 17.13 4.67
C VAL A 357 8.00 17.63 3.77
N VAL A 358 6.78 17.11 3.94
CA VAL A 358 5.56 17.49 3.20
C VAL A 358 4.46 17.98 4.15
N ALA A 359 3.31 18.40 3.62
CA ALA A 359 2.12 18.77 4.39
C ALA A 359 2.31 19.91 5.42
N ARG A 360 3.23 20.85 5.13
CA ARG A 360 3.64 21.94 6.05
C ARG A 360 2.63 23.08 6.23
N THR A 361 1.68 23.23 5.32
CA THR A 361 0.69 24.32 5.34
C THR A 361 -0.70 23.76 5.11
N ASP A 362 -1.73 24.48 5.59
CA ASP A 362 -3.12 24.09 5.35
C ASP A 362 -3.42 23.91 3.86
N GLN A 363 -2.80 24.72 3.00
CA GLN A 363 -2.94 24.62 1.55
C GLN A 363 -2.35 23.30 1.01
N THR A 364 -1.13 22.91 1.43
CA THR A 364 -0.52 21.66 0.95
C THR A 364 -1.23 20.44 1.52
N ILE A 365 -1.69 20.49 2.77
CA ILE A 365 -2.56 19.46 3.38
C ILE A 365 -3.84 19.28 2.56
N GLN A 366 -4.52 20.38 2.20
CA GLN A 366 -5.73 20.33 1.38
C GLN A 366 -5.47 19.73 -0.01
N CYS A 367 -4.35 20.10 -0.65
CA CYS A 367 -4.00 19.56 -1.95
C CYS A 367 -3.67 18.06 -1.87
N LEU A 368 -2.91 17.63 -0.86
CA LEU A 368 -2.61 16.22 -0.62
C LEU A 368 -3.90 15.41 -0.38
N GLY A 369 -4.78 15.89 0.49
CA GLY A 369 -6.08 15.25 0.74
C GLY A 369 -6.93 15.11 -0.53
N ALA A 370 -6.88 16.11 -1.42
CA ALA A 370 -7.57 16.05 -2.71
C ALA A 370 -6.98 14.98 -3.64
N LEU A 371 -5.65 14.89 -3.74
CA LEU A 371 -5.02 13.85 -4.56
C LEU A 371 -5.21 12.45 -3.98
N GLN A 372 -5.10 12.27 -2.66
CA GLN A 372 -5.42 11.01 -1.98
C GLN A 372 -6.85 10.56 -2.29
N SER A 373 -7.80 11.51 -2.30
CA SER A 373 -9.19 11.24 -2.67
C SER A 373 -9.34 10.88 -4.16
N ALA A 374 -8.60 11.56 -5.04
CA ALA A 374 -8.63 11.31 -6.47
C ALA A 374 -8.08 9.92 -6.80
N LEU A 375 -6.98 9.50 -6.14
CA LEU A 375 -6.39 8.16 -6.24
C LEU A 375 -7.32 7.08 -5.67
N HIS A 376 -7.93 7.35 -4.51
CA HIS A 376 -8.94 6.45 -3.95
C HIS A 376 -10.08 6.25 -4.94
N PHE A 377 -10.67 7.35 -5.44
CA PHE A 377 -11.77 7.31 -6.37
C PHE A 377 -11.41 6.64 -7.70
N SER A 378 -10.21 6.88 -8.26
CA SER A 378 -9.80 6.24 -9.51
C SER A 378 -9.72 4.73 -9.40
N GLN A 379 -9.13 4.22 -8.32
CA GLN A 379 -9.00 2.79 -8.06
C GLN A 379 -10.36 2.08 -7.93
N LEU A 380 -11.42 2.75 -7.47
CA LEU A 380 -12.77 2.15 -7.38
C LEU A 380 -13.34 1.75 -8.74
N HIS A 381 -12.88 2.37 -9.84
CA HIS A 381 -13.41 2.09 -11.18
C HIS A 381 -12.70 0.91 -11.85
N LEU A 382 -11.68 0.32 -11.23
CA LEU A 382 -10.99 -0.84 -11.78
C LEU A 382 -11.57 -2.15 -11.23
N GLY A 383 -12.02 -3.03 -12.13
CA GLY A 383 -12.43 -4.39 -11.82
C GLY A 383 -11.27 -5.38 -11.71
N GLN A 384 -11.54 -6.52 -11.08
CA GLN A 384 -10.57 -7.62 -10.90
C GLN A 384 -10.08 -8.20 -12.23
N ASP A 385 -10.96 -8.22 -13.24
CA ASP A 385 -10.67 -8.65 -14.61
C ASP A 385 -10.00 -7.54 -15.46
N GLY A 386 -9.78 -6.36 -14.88
CA GLY A 386 -9.28 -5.18 -15.59
C GLY A 386 -10.35 -4.41 -16.35
N SER A 387 -11.63 -4.70 -16.14
CA SER A 387 -12.72 -3.86 -16.61
C SER A 387 -12.73 -2.49 -15.93
N ALA A 388 -13.35 -1.51 -16.61
CA ALA A 388 -13.50 -0.14 -16.12
C ALA A 388 -14.98 0.16 -15.87
N TYR A 389 -15.38 0.26 -14.61
CA TYR A 389 -16.76 0.53 -14.22
C TYR A 389 -17.06 2.02 -14.25
N ALA A 390 -18.31 2.40 -14.58
CA ALA A 390 -18.77 3.77 -14.49
C ALA A 390 -19.07 4.17 -13.03
N THR A 391 -19.09 5.47 -12.72
CA THR A 391 -19.30 5.97 -11.36
C THR A 391 -20.68 5.60 -10.78
N ASP A 392 -21.71 5.48 -11.63
CA ASP A 392 -23.08 5.14 -11.23
C ASP A 392 -23.26 3.66 -10.91
N THR A 393 -22.34 2.80 -11.35
CA THR A 393 -22.33 1.36 -11.05
C THR A 393 -21.45 0.99 -9.86
N LEU A 394 -20.73 1.96 -9.27
CA LEU A 394 -19.87 1.70 -8.12
C LEU A 394 -20.69 1.26 -6.89
N PRO A 395 -20.18 0.27 -6.12
CA PRO A 395 -20.78 -0.13 -4.86
C PRO A 395 -20.68 0.99 -3.82
N ALA A 396 -21.45 0.87 -2.74
CA ALA A 396 -21.32 1.77 -1.61
C ALA A 396 -19.91 1.64 -0.99
N THR A 397 -19.19 2.76 -0.90
CA THR A 397 -17.84 2.85 -0.35
C THR A 397 -17.71 4.12 0.48
N ALA A 398 -17.21 4.00 1.70
CA ALA A 398 -17.02 5.15 2.59
C ALA A 398 -15.89 6.08 2.11
N CYS A 399 -15.98 7.36 2.49
CA CYS A 399 -14.85 8.29 2.39
C CYS A 399 -13.73 7.82 3.33
N PRO A 400 -12.46 7.78 2.89
CA PRO A 400 -11.35 7.38 3.75
C PRO A 400 -11.15 8.30 4.96
N PHE A 401 -11.63 9.54 4.88
CA PHE A 401 -11.57 10.53 5.96
C PHE A 401 -12.86 10.61 6.80
N SER A 402 -13.84 9.74 6.53
CA SER A 402 -15.12 9.76 7.28
C SER A 402 -14.86 9.47 8.77
N GLY A 403 -15.52 10.26 9.62
CA GLY A 403 -15.46 10.31 11.07
C GLY A 403 -14.39 11.26 11.64
N GLY A 404 -13.36 11.62 10.86
CA GLY A 404 -12.28 12.54 11.28
C GLY A 404 -12.26 13.87 10.55
N CYS A 405 -12.99 13.98 9.44
CA CYS A 405 -13.01 15.20 8.64
C CYS A 405 -13.84 16.31 9.31
N GLY A 406 -13.22 17.46 9.58
CA GLY A 406 -13.92 18.62 10.14
C GLY A 406 -15.10 19.11 9.29
N VAL A 407 -15.07 18.88 7.96
CA VAL A 407 -16.18 19.23 7.06
C VAL A 407 -17.40 18.34 7.32
N GLU A 408 -17.20 17.03 7.47
CA GLU A 408 -18.28 16.10 7.77
C GLU A 408 -18.97 16.43 9.10
N ALA A 409 -18.18 16.76 10.13
CA ALA A 409 -18.71 17.20 11.41
C ALA A 409 -19.52 18.50 11.29
N SER A 410 -19.00 19.49 10.55
CA SER A 410 -19.66 20.80 10.37
C SER A 410 -20.98 20.72 9.59
N GLU A 411 -21.13 19.71 8.73
CA GLU A 411 -22.31 19.50 7.90
C GLU A 411 -23.26 18.42 8.45
N GLY A 412 -23.05 17.95 9.68
CA GLY A 412 -23.96 17.03 10.35
C GLY A 412 -23.86 15.57 9.88
N PHE A 413 -22.65 15.09 9.60
CA PHE A 413 -22.36 13.69 9.22
C PHE A 413 -23.19 13.17 8.04
N PRO A 414 -23.10 13.83 6.86
CA PRO A 414 -23.89 13.46 5.69
C PRO A 414 -23.70 11.99 5.31
N SER A 415 -24.82 11.30 5.03
CA SER A 415 -24.83 9.88 4.63
C SER A 415 -23.94 9.58 3.42
N ASP A 416 -23.79 10.54 2.50
CA ASP A 416 -22.88 10.44 1.36
C ASP A 416 -21.44 10.15 1.77
N CYS A 417 -20.94 10.72 2.88
CA CYS A 417 -19.58 10.44 3.36
C CYS A 417 -19.38 8.98 3.75
N LYS A 418 -20.43 8.26 4.14
CA LYS A 418 -20.36 6.85 4.56
C LYS A 418 -20.59 5.85 3.43
N SER A 419 -21.17 6.28 2.29
CA SER A 419 -21.60 5.36 1.24
C SER A 419 -21.25 5.80 -0.19
N PHE A 420 -21.33 7.09 -0.51
CA PHE A 420 -21.17 7.58 -1.88
C PHE A 420 -20.50 8.97 -1.91
N PRO A 421 -19.25 9.08 -1.42
CA PRO A 421 -18.61 10.37 -1.17
C PRO A 421 -18.38 11.22 -2.43
N TRP A 422 -18.41 10.62 -3.61
CA TRP A 422 -18.34 11.34 -4.90
C TRP A 422 -19.60 12.14 -5.25
N ARG A 423 -20.76 11.85 -4.64
CA ARG A 423 -21.99 12.65 -4.84
C ARG A 423 -21.85 14.08 -4.32
N ARG A 424 -20.94 14.28 -3.35
CA ARG A 424 -20.55 15.59 -2.82
C ARG A 424 -19.91 16.51 -3.86
N ALA A 425 -19.47 15.98 -5.00
CA ALA A 425 -18.95 16.79 -6.10
C ALA A 425 -20.06 17.44 -6.95
N SER A 426 -21.27 16.89 -6.93
CA SER A 426 -22.44 17.38 -7.68
C SER A 426 -23.11 18.55 -6.94
N GLY A 427 -23.48 19.61 -7.66
CA GLY A 427 -24.31 20.70 -7.12
C GLY A 427 -23.58 21.83 -6.37
N LEU A 428 -22.25 21.89 -6.40
CA LEU A 428 -21.48 22.98 -5.79
C LEU A 428 -21.05 24.01 -6.85
N ASP A 429 -21.59 25.23 -6.73
CA ASP A 429 -21.25 26.40 -7.56
C ASP A 429 -19.74 26.62 -7.68
N ALA A 430 -19.30 27.14 -8.83
CA ALA A 430 -17.92 27.57 -9.03
C ALA A 430 -17.52 28.59 -7.94
N GLY A 431 -16.42 28.31 -7.22
CA GLY A 431 -15.87 29.21 -6.19
C GLY A 431 -16.21 28.88 -4.73
N LYS A 432 -17.09 27.91 -4.45
CA LYS A 432 -17.31 27.42 -3.07
C LYS A 432 -16.15 26.52 -2.61
N LYS A 433 -15.69 26.70 -1.36
CA LYS A 433 -14.78 25.74 -0.71
C LYS A 433 -15.45 24.37 -0.67
N VAL A 434 -14.75 23.33 -1.10
CA VAL A 434 -15.24 21.94 -1.12
C VAL A 434 -14.37 21.07 -0.22
N CYS A 435 -14.90 19.96 0.29
CA CYS A 435 -14.11 18.99 1.06
C CYS A 435 -13.05 18.32 0.17
N TRP A 436 -12.04 17.70 0.79
CA TRP A 436 -10.95 17.02 0.08
C TRP A 436 -11.46 16.00 -0.96
N TYR A 437 -12.48 15.21 -0.60
CA TYR A 437 -13.03 14.20 -1.52
C TYR A 437 -13.68 14.81 -2.75
N ALA A 438 -14.52 15.82 -2.55
CA ALA A 438 -15.13 16.56 -3.66
C ALA A 438 -14.07 17.28 -4.50
N ALA A 439 -13.01 17.84 -3.90
CA ALA A 439 -11.91 18.45 -4.63
C ALA A 439 -11.19 17.42 -5.53
N GLY A 440 -10.92 16.23 -5.01
CA GLY A 440 -10.28 15.14 -5.75
C GLY A 440 -11.11 14.68 -6.95
N VAL A 441 -12.41 14.43 -6.76
CA VAL A 441 -13.32 14.04 -7.86
C VAL A 441 -13.42 15.15 -8.91
N LYS A 442 -13.59 16.41 -8.49
CA LYS A 442 -13.66 17.55 -9.42
C LYS A 442 -12.37 17.75 -10.22
N ALA A 443 -11.23 17.36 -9.69
CA ALA A 443 -9.97 17.47 -10.41
C ALA A 443 -9.84 16.48 -11.60
N LEU A 444 -10.77 15.54 -11.73
CA LEU A 444 -10.86 14.61 -12.86
C LEU A 444 -11.74 15.11 -14.01
N ARG A 445 -12.35 16.29 -13.90
CA ARG A 445 -13.18 16.84 -14.97
C ARG A 445 -12.35 17.01 -16.25
N SER A 446 -12.88 16.55 -17.38
CA SER A 446 -12.24 16.64 -18.70
C SER A 446 -11.80 18.05 -19.08
N SER A 447 -12.57 19.08 -18.69
CA SER A 447 -12.26 20.49 -18.92
C SER A 447 -11.00 21.03 -18.20
N SER A 448 -10.39 20.24 -17.32
CA SER A 448 -9.31 20.68 -16.42
C SER A 448 -7.90 20.43 -17.00
N ARG A 449 -7.78 19.74 -18.14
CA ARG A 449 -6.50 19.28 -18.69
C ARG A 449 -6.37 19.63 -20.17
N ARG A 450 -5.16 20.05 -20.57
CA ARG A 450 -4.79 20.40 -21.95
C ARG A 450 -4.36 19.17 -22.73
#